data_AF-A0A920NZ47-F1
#
_entry.id   AF-A0A920NZ47-F1
#
_cell.length_a   1.000
_cell.length_b   1.000
_cell.length_c   1.000
_cell.angle_alpha   90.00
_cell.angle_beta   90.00
_cell.angle_gamma   90.00
#
_symmetry.space_group_name_H-M   'P 1'
#
loop_
_entity.id
_entity.type
_entity.pdbx_description
1 polymer ?
#
loop_
_entity_poly.entity_id
_entity_poly.type
_entity_poly.pdbx_seq_one_letter_code
_entity_poly.pdbx_strand_id
1 'polypeptide(L)'
;MKRQIFFKGIFETALKKGELIEAIEFQIPEKSSYQKHPNPASRYAIVGVYVAKHKGDVNVAVTGAKSCVYNDKEMSKALSGNFSFFFNRWNGSR
;
A
#
# COMPACT_ATOMS: atom_id res chain seq x y z
N MET A 1 4.01 -13.59 -10.48
CA MET A 1 4.63 -13.65 -9.12
C MET A 1 3.78 -12.84 -8.14
N LYS A 2 3.51 -13.34 -6.92
CA LYS A 2 2.72 -12.57 -5.92
C LYS A 2 3.59 -11.53 -5.22
N ARG A 3 3.01 -10.38 -4.86
CA ARG A 3 3.71 -9.29 -4.16
C ARG A 3 4.41 -9.73 -2.88
N GLN A 4 3.77 -10.56 -2.05
CA GLN A 4 4.32 -10.95 -0.73
C GLN A 4 5.63 -11.71 -0.82
N ILE A 5 5.89 -12.38 -1.95
CA ILE A 5 7.12 -13.14 -2.20
C ILE A 5 8.10 -12.38 -3.10
N PHE A 6 7.64 -11.30 -3.75
CA PHE A 6 8.45 -10.52 -4.68
C PHE A 6 9.56 -9.75 -3.96
N PHE A 7 9.21 -9.08 -2.85
CA PHE A 7 10.16 -8.29 -2.06
C PHE A 7 10.77 -9.14 -0.96
N LYS A 8 12.08 -9.35 -1.01
CA LYS A 8 12.82 -10.16 -0.01
C LYS A 8 13.52 -9.30 1.04
N GLY A 9 13.81 -8.04 0.70
CA GLY A 9 14.51 -7.11 1.57
C GLY A 9 14.67 -5.73 0.93
N ILE A 10 15.43 -4.86 1.58
CA ILE A 10 15.79 -3.54 1.05
C ILE A 10 16.68 -3.75 -0.19
N PHE A 11 16.19 -3.33 -1.36
CA PHE A 11 16.81 -3.55 -2.67
C PHE A 11 16.94 -5.01 -3.11
N GLU A 12 16.23 -5.94 -2.47
CA GLU A 12 16.27 -7.35 -2.82
C GLU A 12 14.90 -7.85 -3.33
N THR A 13 14.91 -8.53 -4.48
CA THR A 13 13.71 -9.09 -5.10
C THR A 13 13.86 -10.58 -5.35
N ALA A 14 12.76 -11.26 -5.68
CA ALA A 14 12.79 -12.65 -6.09
C ALA A 14 13.20 -12.87 -7.57
N LEU A 15 13.57 -11.80 -8.30
CA LEU A 15 14.04 -11.90 -9.68
C LEU A 15 15.43 -12.53 -9.77
N LYS A 16 15.65 -13.35 -10.80
CA LYS A 16 16.96 -13.90 -11.17
C LYS A 16 17.72 -12.94 -12.08
N LYS A 17 19.02 -13.16 -12.21
CA LYS A 17 19.88 -12.40 -13.13
C LYS A 17 19.36 -12.54 -14.57
N GLY A 18 19.10 -11.42 -15.23
CA GLY A 18 18.62 -11.37 -16.62
C GLY A 18 17.10 -11.45 -16.77
N GLU A 19 16.33 -11.60 -15.68
CA GLU A 19 14.87 -11.48 -15.74
C GLU A 19 14.43 -10.02 -15.84
N LEU A 20 13.42 -9.77 -16.68
CA LEU A 20 12.78 -8.47 -16.86
C LEU A 20 11.32 -8.54 -16.44
N ILE A 21 10.83 -7.49 -15.77
CA ILE A 21 9.41 -7.35 -15.46
C ILE A 21 8.72 -6.80 -16.71
N GLU A 22 7.91 -7.63 -17.36
CA GLU A 22 7.18 -7.23 -18.57
C GLU A 22 5.83 -6.58 -18.24
N ALA A 23 5.16 -7.06 -17.19
CA ALA A 23 3.84 -6.60 -16.82
C ALA A 23 3.60 -6.68 -15.30
N ILE A 24 2.69 -5.82 -14.83
CA ILE A 24 2.15 -5.84 -13.47
C ILE A 24 0.63 -5.88 -13.57
N GLU A 25 0.03 -6.93 -13.02
CA GLU A 25 -1.42 -7.11 -13.00
C GLU A 25 -1.95 -6.93 -11.57
N PHE A 26 -3.03 -6.16 -11.44
CA PHE A 26 -3.74 -5.99 -10.19
C PHE A 26 -5.23 -5.73 -10.44
N GLN A 27 -6.07 -6.11 -9.48
CA GLN A 27 -7.50 -5.83 -9.53
C GLN A 27 -7.73 -4.34 -9.34
N ILE A 28 -8.58 -3.74 -10.18
CA ILE A 28 -8.92 -2.32 -10.07
C ILE A 28 -9.78 -2.12 -8.82
N PRO A 29 -9.37 -1.26 -7.87
CA PRO A 29 -10.17 -0.95 -6.70
C PRO A 29 -11.34 -0.04 -7.08
N GLU A 30 -12.46 -0.17 -6.35
CA GLU A 30 -13.60 0.75 -6.49
C GLU A 30 -13.25 2.17 -6.03
N LYS A 31 -12.45 2.24 -4.96
CA LYS A 31 -11.91 3.48 -4.41
C LYS A 31 -10.52 3.20 -3.87
N SER A 32 -9.58 4.12 -4.07
CA SER A 32 -8.28 4.06 -3.44
C SER A 32 -7.78 5.44 -3.06
N SER A 33 -6.83 5.47 -2.14
CA SER A 33 -6.16 6.70 -1.74
C SER A 33 -4.76 6.40 -1.22
N TYR A 34 -3.83 7.31 -1.51
CA TYR A 34 -2.45 7.25 -1.01
C TYR A 34 -2.12 8.53 -0.26
N GLN A 35 -1.64 8.41 0.97
CA GLN A 35 -1.03 9.54 1.68
C GLN A 35 0.37 9.17 2.08
N LYS A 36 1.24 10.15 1.96
CA LYS A 36 2.63 10.05 2.38
C LYS A 36 2.95 11.24 3.26
N HIS A 37 3.72 10.99 4.31
CA HIS A 37 4.38 12.03 5.07
C HIS A 37 5.81 12.17 4.53
N PRO A 38 6.10 13.20 3.73
CA PRO A 38 7.40 13.34 3.07
C PRO A 38 8.46 13.88 4.02
N ASN A 39 9.69 13.39 3.89
CA ASN A 39 10.86 14.03 4.47
C ASN A 39 11.07 15.42 3.83
N PRO A 40 11.21 16.51 4.60
CA PRO A 40 11.33 17.87 4.04
C PRO A 40 12.46 18.03 3.01
N ALA A 41 13.60 17.37 3.22
CA ALA A 41 14.76 17.50 2.35
C ALA A 41 14.72 16.56 1.14
N SER A 42 14.49 15.25 1.35
CA SER A 42 14.58 14.26 0.26
C SER A 42 13.25 13.94 -0.43
N ARG A 43 12.12 14.36 0.15
CA ARG A 43 10.74 14.04 -0.28
C ARG A 43 10.40 12.54 -0.34
N TYR A 44 11.29 11.66 0.12
CA TYR A 44 10.95 10.27 0.37
C TYR A 44 9.87 10.18 1.44
N ALA A 45 8.95 9.23 1.29
CA ALA A 45 7.94 8.98 2.31
C ALA A 45 8.65 8.45 3.57
N ILE A 46 8.61 9.23 4.65
CA ILE A 46 9.00 8.73 5.98
C ILE A 46 8.03 7.62 6.36
N VAL A 47 6.73 7.88 6.19
CA VAL A 47 5.66 6.88 6.25
C VAL A 47 4.68 7.15 5.12
N GLY A 48 4.13 6.09 4.53
CA GLY A 48 3.05 6.18 3.56
C GLY A 48 2.00 5.10 3.80
N VAL A 49 0.74 5.44 3.57
CA VAL A 49 -0.39 4.53 3.70
C VAL A 49 -1.19 4.56 2.40
N TYR A 50 -1.32 3.39 1.79
CA TYR A 50 -2.20 3.16 0.65
C TYR A 50 -3.40 2.34 1.10
N VAL A 51 -4.60 2.83 0.78
CA VAL A 51 -5.84 2.10 1.03
C VAL A 51 -6.53 1.85 -0.29
N ALA A 52 -6.96 0.61 -0.52
CA ALA A 52 -7.71 0.19 -1.68
C ALA A 52 -8.94 -0.59 -1.24
N LYS A 53 -10.13 -0.10 -1.62
CA LYS A 53 -11.40 -0.78 -1.42
C LYS A 53 -11.76 -1.58 -2.68
N HIS A 54 -12.06 -2.85 -2.49
CA HIS A 54 -12.70 -3.71 -3.49
C HIS A 54 -14.11 -4.07 -3.01
N LYS A 55 -14.84 -4.84 -3.82
CA LYS A 55 -16.26 -5.19 -3.59
C LYS A 55 -16.53 -5.82 -2.22
N GLY A 56 -15.59 -6.61 -1.68
CA GLY A 56 -15.77 -7.36 -0.43
C GLY A 56 -14.73 -7.09 0.66
N ASP A 57 -13.62 -6.44 0.33
CA ASP A 57 -12.49 -6.24 1.24
C ASP A 57 -11.80 -4.90 1.02
N VAL A 58 -11.09 -4.46 2.05
CA VAL A 58 -10.26 -3.26 2.02
C VAL A 58 -8.83 -3.66 2.33
N ASN A 59 -7.91 -3.36 1.41
CA ASN A 59 -6.48 -3.57 1.60
C ASN A 59 -5.80 -2.29 2.08
N VAL A 60 -5.03 -2.38 3.16
CA VAL A 60 -4.21 -1.28 3.68
C VAL A 60 -2.75 -1.69 3.60
N ALA A 61 -1.96 -0.98 2.79
CA ALA A 61 -0.52 -1.18 2.67
C ALA A 61 0.22 0.00 3.31
N VAL A 62 1.22 -0.31 4.14
CA VAL A 62 2.02 0.69 4.87
C VAL A 62 3.48 0.60 4.43
N THR A 63 4.07 1.74 4.11
CA THR A 63 5.48 1.92 3.74
C THR A 63 6.19 2.79 4.76
N GLY A 64 7.47 2.49 5.05
CA GLY A 64 8.34 3.34 5.89
C GLY A 64 8.19 3.16 7.41
N ALA A 65 7.12 2.50 7.88
CA ALA A 65 6.93 2.20 9.31
C ALA A 65 7.65 0.91 9.78
N LYS A 66 8.16 0.10 8.85
CA LYS A 66 8.94 -1.13 9.10
C LYS A 66 10.04 -1.25 8.04
N SER A 67 10.92 -2.26 8.19
CA SER A 67 12.01 -2.55 7.26
C SER A 67 11.53 -2.86 5.82
N CYS A 68 10.29 -3.30 5.66
CA CYS A 68 9.68 -3.60 4.37
C CYS A 68 8.21 -3.15 4.35
N VAL A 69 7.66 -2.99 3.15
CA VAL A 69 6.22 -2.77 2.95
C VAL A 69 5.45 -3.95 3.54
N TYR A 70 4.34 -3.66 4.22
CA TYR A 70 3.47 -4.70 4.76
C TYR A 70 1.99 -4.33 4.58
N ASN A 71 1.15 -5.36 4.55
CA ASN A 71 -0.30 -5.18 4.63
C ASN A 71 -0.72 -5.19 6.09
N ASP A 72 -1.39 -4.13 6.53
CA ASP A 72 -1.93 -4.05 7.87
C ASP A 72 -3.28 -4.79 7.93
N LYS A 73 -3.27 -5.99 8.50
CA LYS A 73 -4.46 -6.87 8.57
C LYS A 73 -5.52 -6.35 9.53
N GLU A 74 -5.12 -5.71 10.63
CA GLU A 74 -6.05 -5.18 11.62
C GLU A 74 -6.81 -3.99 11.04
N MET A 75 -6.10 -3.05 10.42
CA MET A 75 -6.70 -1.90 9.76
C MET A 75 -7.55 -2.29 8.55
N SER A 76 -7.08 -3.27 7.76
CA SER A 76 -7.84 -3.88 6.66
C SER A 76 -9.17 -4.46 7.14
N LYS A 77 -9.16 -5.24 8.23
CA LYS A 77 -10.37 -5.83 8.80
C LYS A 77 -11.34 -4.77 9.34
N ALA A 78 -10.81 -3.80 10.08
CA ALA A 78 -11.62 -2.71 10.64
C ALA A 78 -12.32 -1.90 9.54
N LEU A 79 -11.60 -1.52 8.47
CA LEU A 79 -12.15 -0.76 7.35
C LEU A 79 -13.09 -1.57 6.46
N SER A 80 -12.90 -2.89 6.38
CA SER A 80 -13.84 -3.77 5.68
C SER A 80 -15.19 -3.85 6.41
N GLY A 81 -15.18 -3.79 7.75
CA GLY A 81 -16.41 -3.74 8.56
C GLY A 81 -17.11 -2.37 8.53
N ASN A 82 -16.35 -1.26 8.45
CA ASN A 82 -16.92 0.08 8.34
C ASN A 82 -15.99 1.03 7.57
N PHE A 83 -16.31 1.27 6.30
CA PHE A 83 -15.52 2.14 5.42
C PHE A 83 -15.92 3.63 5.50
N SER A 84 -17.02 3.95 6.18
CA SER A 84 -17.68 5.27 6.14
C SER A 84 -16.82 6.39 6.72
N PHE A 85 -15.96 6.09 7.70
CA PHE A 85 -15.10 7.08 8.37
C PHE A 85 -13.87 7.47 7.54
N PHE A 86 -13.30 6.54 6.78
CA PHE A 86 -12.07 6.77 6.01
C PHE A 86 -12.27 7.81 4.92
N PHE A 87 -13.41 7.81 4.23
CA PHE A 87 -13.67 8.72 3.12
C PHE A 87 -14.01 10.16 3.59
N ASN A 88 -14.79 10.30 4.67
CA ASN A 88 -15.30 11.61 5.10
C ASN A 88 -14.25 12.49 5.78
N ARG A 89 -13.32 11.93 6.55
CA ARG A 89 -12.25 12.71 7.20
C ARG A 89 -11.08 13.03 6.26
N TRP A 90 -10.95 12.32 5.14
CA TRP A 90 -9.85 12.47 4.19
C TRP A 90 -10.07 13.51 3.09
N ASN A 91 -11.32 13.80 2.72
CA ASN A 91 -11.62 14.90 1.79
C ASN A 91 -11.66 16.28 2.47
N GLY A 92 -11.70 16.32 3.81
CA GLY A 92 -11.76 17.56 4.60
C GLY A 92 -10.41 18.18 4.98
N SER A 93 -9.30 17.52 4.63
CA SER A 93 -7.94 18.02 4.87
C SER A 93 -7.33 18.48 3.54
N ARG A 94 -7.88 19.55 2.97
CA ARG A 94 -7.15 20.40 2.01
C ARG A 94 -6.76 21.68 2.71
#